data_AF-R9KSC9-F1
#
_entry.id   AF-R9KSC9-F1
#
_cell.length_a   1.000
_cell.length_b   1.000
_cell.length_c   1.000
_cell.angle_alpha   90.00
_cell.angle_beta   90.00
_cell.angle_gamma   90.00
#
_symmetry.space_group_name_H-M   'P 1'
#
loop_
_entity.id
_entity.type
_entity.pdbx_description
1 polymer ?
#
loop_
_entity_poly.entity_id
_entity_poly.type
_entity_poly.pdbx_seq_one_letter_code
_entity_poly.pdbx_strand_id
1 'polypeptide(L)'
;MKKCIIMIAVLLIMTVFTACGKTENPVWLPEREDIISIGVSDGDKLAFSPNTAEEATAFIDAFYAILSDMKMSNMESITDTPVNQDYITISLNCHDTVTTLYYYKDKNTEYVEQPYQGIYIPKSSLEEKIEELYRIAEQNPPVAVTFQAIVLECSDTSILAEPVEGSLELDSAGQFHIPNIEGTQLQAGDVIEIAYDGSIMETYPAQLGEVYSITLIKQAKADSMRDKIE
;
A
#
# COMPACT_ATOMS: atom_id res chain seq x y z
N MET A 1 -45.13 -27.07 51.71
CA MET A 1 -43.65 -27.20 51.62
C MET A 1 -43.14 -27.87 50.34
N LYS A 2 -43.77 -28.94 49.80
CA LYS A 2 -43.32 -29.56 48.52
C LYS A 2 -43.50 -28.68 47.27
N LYS A 3 -44.53 -27.83 47.22
CA LYS A 3 -44.79 -26.92 46.08
C LYS A 3 -43.82 -25.72 46.00
N CYS A 4 -43.30 -25.27 47.14
CA CYS A 4 -42.29 -24.18 47.17
C CYS A 4 -40.89 -24.66 46.74
N ILE A 5 -40.53 -25.92 47.03
CA ILE A 5 -39.25 -26.49 46.60
C ILE A 5 -39.22 -26.68 45.07
N ILE A 6 -40.34 -27.09 44.47
CA ILE A 6 -40.44 -27.23 43.01
C ILE A 6 -40.41 -25.85 42.32
N MET A 7 -41.00 -24.82 42.92
CA MET A 7 -41.01 -23.47 42.36
C MET A 7 -39.62 -22.80 42.40
N ILE A 8 -38.78 -23.14 43.39
CA ILE A 8 -37.39 -22.66 43.47
C ILE A 8 -36.49 -23.44 42.50
N ALA A 9 -36.74 -24.73 42.27
CA ALA A 9 -35.99 -25.53 41.30
C ALA A 9 -36.25 -25.11 39.85
N VAL A 10 -37.45 -24.60 39.52
CA VAL A 10 -37.78 -24.07 38.18
C VAL A 10 -37.18 -22.68 37.95
N LEU A 11 -36.95 -21.89 39.01
CA LEU A 11 -36.34 -20.56 38.89
C LEU A 11 -34.82 -20.62 38.66
N LEU A 12 -34.16 -21.75 38.97
CA LEU A 12 -32.72 -21.96 38.82
C LEU A 12 -32.30 -22.47 37.43
N ILE A 13 -33.25 -22.81 36.55
CA ILE A 13 -32.98 -23.36 35.21
C ILE A 13 -33.01 -22.26 34.11
N MET A 14 -33.46 -21.05 34.42
CA MET A 14 -33.56 -19.95 33.45
C MET A 14 -32.31 -19.06 33.33
N THR A 15 -31.26 -19.29 34.13
CA THR A 15 -29.95 -18.67 33.88
C THR A 15 -29.13 -19.53 32.93
N VAL A 16 -29.67 -19.78 31.73
CA VAL A 16 -28.81 -20.10 30.61
C VAL A 16 -28.14 -18.78 30.25
N PHE A 17 -26.98 -18.52 30.86
CA PHE A 17 -26.04 -17.59 30.26
C PHE A 17 -25.77 -18.16 28.87
N THR A 18 -26.41 -17.61 27.85
CA THR A 18 -25.85 -17.59 26.51
C THR A 18 -24.57 -16.78 26.61
N ALA A 19 -23.53 -17.41 27.15
CA ALA A 19 -22.20 -17.18 26.68
C ALA A 19 -22.25 -17.59 25.21
N CYS A 20 -22.69 -16.65 24.35
CA CYS A 20 -22.06 -16.50 23.06
C CYS A 20 -20.59 -16.33 23.40
N GLY A 21 -19.88 -17.46 23.53
CA GLY A 21 -18.44 -17.43 23.39
C GLY A 21 -18.24 -16.72 22.07
N LYS A 22 -17.69 -15.50 22.10
CA LYS A 22 -17.26 -14.83 20.89
C LYS A 22 -16.41 -15.86 20.17
N THR A 23 -16.92 -16.40 19.07
CA THR A 23 -16.13 -17.22 18.16
C THR A 23 -14.94 -16.34 17.82
N GLU A 24 -13.73 -16.75 18.21
CA GLU A 24 -12.52 -16.07 17.79
C GLU A 24 -12.55 -16.11 16.26
N ASN A 25 -12.81 -14.96 15.63
CA ASN A 25 -12.79 -14.86 14.18
C ASN A 25 -11.31 -14.69 13.81
N PRO A 26 -10.66 -15.70 13.21
CA PRO A 26 -9.28 -15.57 12.83
C PRO A 26 -9.12 -14.43 11.82
N VAL A 27 -7.92 -13.84 11.77
CA VAL A 27 -7.56 -12.97 10.65
C VAL A 27 -7.67 -13.76 9.36
N TRP A 28 -8.25 -13.17 8.32
CA TRP A 28 -8.35 -13.83 7.03
C TRP A 28 -7.13 -13.48 6.19
N LEU A 29 -6.16 -14.39 6.16
CA LEU A 29 -4.95 -14.26 5.35
C LEU A 29 -5.04 -15.21 4.13
N PRO A 30 -4.45 -14.83 2.99
CA PRO A 30 -4.23 -15.78 1.90
C PRO A 30 -3.27 -16.89 2.36
N GLU A 31 -3.26 -18.02 1.63
CA GLU A 31 -2.26 -19.07 1.86
C GLU A 31 -0.86 -18.48 1.69
N ARG A 32 0.08 -18.92 2.54
CA ARG A 32 1.42 -18.32 2.56
C ARG A 32 2.05 -18.43 1.18
N GLU A 33 1.99 -19.59 0.55
CA GLU A 33 2.61 -19.85 -0.75
C GLU A 33 2.07 -18.95 -1.89
N ASP A 34 0.87 -18.39 -1.73
CA ASP A 34 0.26 -17.49 -2.71
C ASP A 34 0.76 -16.05 -2.58
N ILE A 35 1.41 -15.68 -1.46
CA ILE A 35 1.95 -14.34 -1.24
C ILE A 35 3.29 -14.19 -1.99
N ILE A 36 3.29 -13.34 -3.01
CA ILE A 36 4.44 -13.05 -3.86
C ILE A 36 5.28 -11.92 -3.26
N SER A 37 4.63 -10.88 -2.74
CA SER A 37 5.30 -9.77 -2.08
C SER A 37 4.44 -9.15 -0.99
N ILE A 38 5.10 -8.47 -0.06
CA ILE A 38 4.44 -7.65 0.97
C ILE A 38 4.84 -6.19 0.71
N GLY A 39 3.84 -5.32 0.59
CA GLY A 39 4.04 -3.87 0.52
C GLY A 39 3.59 -3.18 1.80
N VAL A 40 4.25 -2.08 2.18
CA VAL A 40 3.78 -1.17 3.22
C VAL A 40 3.84 0.28 2.77
N SER A 41 2.85 1.08 3.16
CA SER A 41 2.80 2.51 2.85
C SER A 41 2.12 3.32 3.94
N ASP A 42 2.70 4.46 4.30
CA ASP A 42 2.12 5.47 5.20
C ASP A 42 1.41 6.62 4.44
N GLY A 43 1.28 6.50 3.11
CA GLY A 43 0.75 7.54 2.22
C GLY A 43 1.82 8.38 1.54
N ASP A 44 2.99 8.54 2.16
CA ASP A 44 4.12 9.30 1.59
C ASP A 44 5.24 8.36 1.13
N LYS A 45 5.50 7.30 1.89
CA LYS A 45 6.52 6.29 1.64
C LYS A 45 5.86 5.00 1.17
N LEU A 46 6.56 4.29 0.30
CA LEU A 46 6.19 2.96 -0.17
C LEU A 46 7.43 2.08 -0.11
N ALA A 47 7.26 0.86 0.40
CA ALA A 47 8.30 -0.13 0.41
C ALA A 47 7.71 -1.52 0.14
N PHE A 48 8.53 -2.40 -0.42
CA PHE A 48 8.18 -3.79 -0.72
C PHE A 48 9.19 -4.75 -0.13
N SER A 49 8.78 -6.00 0.05
CA SER A 49 9.66 -7.10 0.40
C SER A 49 10.81 -7.22 -0.62
N PRO A 50 11.99 -7.76 -0.24
CA PRO A 50 13.14 -7.88 -1.12
C PRO A 50 12.82 -8.49 -2.50
N ASN A 51 13.61 -8.10 -3.51
CA ASN A 51 13.39 -8.51 -4.90
C ASN A 51 14.08 -9.85 -5.27
N THR A 52 14.97 -10.36 -4.41
CA THR A 52 15.60 -11.67 -4.64
C THR A 52 14.74 -12.78 -4.03
N ALA A 53 14.55 -13.89 -4.76
CA ALA A 53 13.62 -14.94 -4.33
C ALA A 53 13.97 -15.53 -2.93
N GLU A 54 15.25 -15.64 -2.59
CA GLU A 54 15.70 -16.19 -1.30
C GLU A 54 15.41 -15.22 -0.14
N GLU A 55 15.76 -13.94 -0.28
CA GLU A 55 15.53 -12.92 0.75
C GLU A 55 14.04 -12.60 0.88
N ALA A 56 13.31 -12.55 -0.23
CA ALA A 56 11.86 -12.36 -0.25
C ALA A 56 11.17 -13.47 0.55
N THR A 57 11.51 -14.73 0.28
CA THR A 57 10.88 -15.87 0.94
C THR A 57 11.08 -15.81 2.46
N ALA A 58 12.33 -15.62 2.91
CA ALA A 58 12.63 -15.56 4.34
C ALA A 58 11.95 -14.37 5.03
N PHE A 59 11.91 -13.21 4.38
CA PHE A 59 11.24 -12.03 4.92
C PHE A 59 9.72 -12.23 5.01
N ILE A 60 9.08 -12.69 3.93
CA ILE A 60 7.64 -12.90 3.87
C ILE A 60 7.22 -13.97 4.88
N ASP A 61 7.99 -15.05 5.05
CA ASP A 61 7.72 -16.08 6.07
C ASP A 61 7.72 -15.49 7.48
N ALA A 62 8.72 -14.65 7.79
CA ALA A 62 8.83 -14.01 9.11
C ALA A 62 7.68 -13.01 9.34
N PHE A 63 7.32 -12.21 8.34
CA PHE A 63 6.22 -11.25 8.43
C PHE A 63 4.87 -11.97 8.57
N TYR A 64 4.63 -12.99 7.75
CA TYR A 64 3.43 -13.81 7.78
C TYR A 64 3.26 -14.57 9.09
N ALA A 65 4.35 -15.03 9.71
CA ALA A 65 4.30 -15.66 11.03
C ALA A 65 3.76 -14.70 12.11
N ILE A 66 4.04 -13.40 12.02
CA ILE A 66 3.50 -12.40 12.96
C ILE A 66 2.01 -12.20 12.71
N LEU A 67 1.61 -12.06 11.43
CA LEU A 67 0.21 -11.87 11.06
C LEU A 67 -0.67 -13.08 11.42
N SER A 68 -0.18 -14.30 11.18
CA SER A 68 -0.93 -15.53 11.45
C SER A 68 -1.10 -15.82 12.96
N ASP A 69 -0.23 -15.28 13.81
CA ASP A 69 -0.27 -15.51 15.25
C ASP A 69 -0.94 -14.36 16.04
N MET A 70 -1.63 -13.44 15.36
CA MET A 70 -2.31 -12.32 16.03
C MET A 70 -3.50 -12.76 16.88
N LYS A 71 -3.81 -11.98 17.92
CA LYS A 71 -5.00 -12.17 18.75
C LYS A 71 -6.09 -11.18 18.37
N MET A 72 -7.32 -11.64 18.23
CA MET A 72 -8.47 -10.75 18.07
C MET A 72 -8.64 -9.84 19.31
N SER A 73 -8.85 -8.55 19.08
CA SER A 73 -9.18 -7.58 20.12
C SER A 73 -10.68 -7.63 20.47
N ASN A 74 -11.11 -6.77 21.40
CA ASN A 74 -12.54 -6.60 21.69
C ASN A 74 -13.21 -5.52 20.83
N MET A 75 -12.47 -4.90 19.91
CA MET A 75 -12.95 -3.83 19.04
C MET A 75 -13.53 -4.40 17.74
N GLU A 76 -14.46 -3.67 17.13
CA GLU A 76 -15.08 -4.03 15.87
C GLU A 76 -14.49 -3.16 14.75
N SER A 77 -14.15 -3.78 13.61
CA SER A 77 -13.87 -3.05 12.37
C SER A 77 -15.18 -2.92 11.60
N ILE A 78 -15.69 -1.69 11.46
CA ILE A 78 -16.97 -1.39 10.79
C ILE A 78 -16.79 -0.39 9.63
N THR A 79 -15.55 -0.09 9.28
CA THR A 79 -15.16 0.89 8.26
C THR A 79 -14.13 0.29 7.30
N ASP A 80 -13.97 0.92 6.14
CA ASP A 80 -12.99 0.50 5.11
C ASP A 80 -11.53 0.79 5.51
N THR A 81 -11.32 1.76 6.40
CA THR A 81 -10.02 2.18 6.94
C THR A 81 -10.15 2.53 8.43
N PRO A 82 -9.03 2.55 9.20
CA PRO A 82 -9.03 3.04 10.56
C PRO A 82 -9.46 4.50 10.64
N VAL A 83 -10.33 4.83 11.60
CA VAL A 83 -10.86 6.19 11.77
C VAL A 83 -10.12 6.92 12.89
N ASN A 84 -9.71 8.17 12.66
CA ASN A 84 -8.98 9.03 13.61
C ASN A 84 -7.64 8.44 14.09
N GLN A 85 -6.95 7.69 13.22
CA GLN A 85 -5.64 7.11 13.48
C GLN A 85 -4.77 7.36 12.25
N ASP A 86 -3.51 7.72 12.46
CA ASP A 86 -2.50 7.58 11.41
C ASP A 86 -2.19 6.08 11.27
N TYR A 87 -2.20 5.58 10.04
CA TYR A 87 -2.05 4.16 9.78
C TYR A 87 -1.09 3.89 8.63
N ILE A 88 -0.53 2.68 8.63
CA ILE A 88 0.25 2.12 7.54
C ILE A 88 -0.62 1.07 6.86
N THR A 89 -0.78 1.21 5.55
CA THR A 89 -1.41 0.19 4.72
C THR A 89 -0.42 -0.94 4.49
N ILE A 90 -0.82 -2.18 4.76
CA ILE A 90 -0.08 -3.40 4.46
C ILE A 90 -0.81 -4.12 3.34
N SER A 91 -0.10 -4.42 2.26
CA SER A 91 -0.61 -5.13 1.09
C SER A 91 0.06 -6.49 0.97
N LEU A 92 -0.71 -7.58 1.08
CA LEU A 92 -0.26 -8.92 0.74
C LEU A 92 -0.61 -9.18 -0.72
N ASN A 93 0.39 -9.09 -1.60
CA ASN A 93 0.19 -9.21 -3.03
C ASN A 93 0.29 -10.68 -3.44
N CYS A 94 -0.83 -11.21 -3.93
CA CYS A 94 -0.92 -12.54 -4.55
C CYS A 94 -1.05 -12.38 -6.07
N HIS A 95 -1.06 -13.50 -6.81
CA HIS A 95 -1.09 -13.47 -8.28
C HIS A 95 -2.26 -12.67 -8.86
N ASP A 96 -3.47 -12.86 -8.30
CA ASP A 96 -4.71 -12.30 -8.84
C ASP A 96 -5.43 -11.35 -7.86
N THR A 97 -4.95 -11.24 -6.62
CA THR A 97 -5.65 -10.52 -5.55
C THR A 97 -4.66 -9.86 -4.60
N VAL A 98 -5.08 -8.76 -3.98
CA VAL A 98 -4.35 -8.11 -2.89
C VAL A 98 -5.20 -8.18 -1.64
N THR A 99 -4.61 -8.67 -0.53
CA THR A 99 -5.23 -8.54 0.79
C THR A 99 -4.68 -7.30 1.46
N THR A 100 -5.57 -6.37 1.81
CA THR A 100 -5.20 -5.12 2.49
C THR A 100 -5.49 -5.22 3.98
N LEU A 101 -4.50 -4.85 4.79
CA LEU A 101 -4.59 -4.69 6.23
C LEU A 101 -4.11 -3.28 6.60
N TYR A 102 -4.51 -2.79 7.78
CA TYR A 102 -4.05 -1.50 8.28
C TYR A 102 -3.39 -1.64 9.63
N TYR A 103 -2.16 -1.18 9.74
CA TYR A 103 -1.40 -1.13 10.97
C TYR A 103 -1.48 0.26 11.60
N TYR A 104 -1.69 0.34 12.91
CA TYR A 104 -1.59 1.59 13.66
C TYR A 104 -1.23 1.35 15.12
N LYS A 105 -0.87 2.41 15.83
CA LYS A 105 -0.59 2.38 17.28
C LYS A 105 -1.52 3.31 18.03
N ASP A 106 -2.26 2.77 19.01
CA ASP A 106 -2.92 3.58 20.05
C ASP A 106 -2.23 3.35 21.39
N LYS A 107 -1.76 4.42 22.02
CA LYS A 107 -1.06 4.40 23.34
C LYS A 107 0.05 3.33 23.39
N ASN A 108 0.90 3.27 22.36
CA ASN A 108 1.98 2.29 22.18
C ASN A 108 1.54 0.83 22.04
N THR A 109 0.24 0.55 21.88
CA THR A 109 -0.25 -0.79 21.54
C THR A 109 -0.40 -0.90 20.04
N GLU A 110 0.20 -1.93 19.45
CA GLU A 110 0.10 -2.23 18.02
C GLU A 110 -1.26 -2.88 17.70
N TYR A 111 -1.90 -2.41 16.65
CA TYR A 111 -3.13 -2.97 16.11
C TYR A 111 -3.00 -3.23 14.62
N VAL A 112 -3.65 -4.29 14.16
CA VAL A 112 -3.84 -4.60 12.75
C VAL A 112 -5.34 -4.72 12.50
N GLU A 113 -5.87 -3.90 11.62
CA GLU A 113 -7.27 -3.89 11.24
C GLU A 113 -7.45 -4.49 9.85
N GLN A 114 -8.40 -5.42 9.75
CA GLN A 114 -8.90 -5.95 8.50
C GLN A 114 -10.35 -5.46 8.34
N PRO A 115 -10.66 -4.70 7.26
CA PRO A 115 -11.98 -4.11 7.05
C PRO A 115 -13.11 -5.11 7.20
N TYR A 116 -14.12 -4.73 8.00
CA TYR A 116 -15.32 -5.53 8.29
C TYR A 116 -15.08 -6.92 8.91
N GLN A 117 -13.84 -7.29 9.18
CA GLN A 117 -13.46 -8.60 9.66
C GLN A 117 -13.04 -8.54 11.14
N GLY A 118 -12.19 -7.58 11.51
CA GLY A 118 -11.81 -7.37 12.89
C GLY A 118 -10.56 -6.55 13.10
N ILE A 119 -10.30 -6.23 14.37
CA ILE A 119 -9.07 -5.58 14.82
C ILE A 119 -8.29 -6.57 15.69
N TYR A 120 -7.02 -6.73 15.38
CA TYR A 120 -6.13 -7.75 15.90
C TYR A 120 -4.92 -7.10 16.58
N ILE A 121 -4.31 -7.83 17.51
CA ILE A 121 -3.13 -7.42 18.27
C ILE A 121 -2.01 -8.43 17.97
N PRO A 122 -0.92 -8.00 17.31
CA PRO A 122 0.28 -8.81 17.12
C PRO A 122 0.86 -9.32 18.45
N LYS A 123 1.29 -10.59 18.49
CA LYS A 123 1.98 -11.14 19.67
C LYS A 123 3.47 -10.78 19.73
N SER A 124 4.05 -10.46 18.58
CA SER A 124 5.42 -9.98 18.40
C SER A 124 5.36 -8.65 17.66
N SER A 125 6.40 -7.82 17.78
CA SER A 125 6.37 -6.48 17.17
C SER A 125 6.33 -6.59 15.64
N LEU A 126 5.27 -6.06 15.06
CA LEU A 126 5.11 -5.91 13.61
C LEU A 126 5.80 -4.63 13.13
N GLU A 127 5.86 -3.61 14.00
CA GLU A 127 6.59 -2.35 13.77
C GLU A 127 8.02 -2.60 13.28
N GLU A 128 8.77 -3.46 13.96
CA GLU A 128 10.16 -3.77 13.59
C GLU A 128 10.28 -4.33 12.16
N LYS A 129 9.29 -5.11 11.70
CA LYS A 129 9.27 -5.64 10.33
C LYS A 129 8.86 -4.61 9.30
N ILE A 130 7.97 -3.70 9.65
CA ILE A 130 7.59 -2.56 8.79
C ILE A 130 8.79 -1.62 8.62
N GLU A 131 9.47 -1.27 9.71
CA GLU A 131 10.69 -0.45 9.68
C GLU A 131 11.83 -1.12 8.90
N GLU A 132 11.99 -2.44 9.04
CA GLU A 132 12.93 -3.21 8.23
C GLU A 132 12.63 -3.09 6.73
N LEU A 133 11.35 -3.12 6.33
CA LEU A 133 10.94 -2.95 4.93
C LEU A 133 11.33 -1.56 4.39
N TYR A 134 11.02 -0.50 5.14
CA TYR A 134 11.43 0.85 4.74
C TYR A 134 12.94 0.98 4.64
N ARG A 135 13.70 0.41 5.58
CA ARG A 135 15.16 0.42 5.53
C ARG A 135 15.70 -0.33 4.31
N ILE A 136 15.09 -1.47 3.94
CA ILE A 136 15.47 -2.22 2.72
C ILE A 136 15.23 -1.35 1.49
N ALA A 137 14.08 -0.67 1.39
CA ALA A 137 13.77 0.22 0.29
C ALA A 137 14.72 1.42 0.21
N GLU A 138 15.11 1.99 1.34
CA GLU A 138 16.09 3.09 1.41
C GLU A 138 17.51 2.64 1.03
N GLN A 139 17.91 1.42 1.41
CA GLN A 139 19.27 0.88 1.15
C GLN A 139 19.43 0.28 -0.24
N ASN A 140 18.36 -0.30 -0.77
CA ASN A 140 18.29 -0.93 -2.08
C ASN A 140 17.12 -0.31 -2.86
N PRO A 141 17.22 0.99 -3.23
CA PRO A 141 16.23 1.56 -4.12
C PRO A 141 16.19 0.68 -5.39
N PRO A 142 14.99 0.41 -5.96
CA PRO A 142 14.91 -0.35 -7.19
C PRO A 142 15.88 0.25 -8.21
N VAL A 143 16.60 -0.59 -8.95
CA VAL A 143 17.53 -0.14 -9.98
C VAL A 143 16.69 0.46 -11.09
N ALA A 144 16.42 1.75 -10.96
CA ALA A 144 15.56 2.46 -11.88
C ALA A 144 16.29 2.68 -13.20
N VAL A 145 15.61 2.36 -14.29
CA VAL A 145 15.94 2.95 -15.58
C VAL A 145 15.42 4.38 -15.53
N THR A 146 16.21 5.33 -16.04
CA THR A 146 15.80 6.72 -16.11
C THR A 146 15.83 7.25 -17.53
N PHE A 147 14.86 8.10 -17.85
CA PHE A 147 14.86 8.89 -19.08
C PHE A 147 14.25 10.25 -18.84
N GLN A 148 14.63 11.21 -19.68
CA GLN A 148 14.06 12.55 -19.65
C GLN A 148 12.95 12.69 -20.69
N ALA A 149 11.93 13.45 -20.35
CA ALA A 149 10.80 13.73 -21.22
C ALA A 149 10.34 15.18 -21.06
N ILE A 150 9.73 15.71 -22.11
CA ILE A 150 9.10 17.01 -22.14
C ILE A 150 7.61 16.81 -21.85
N VAL A 151 7.10 17.50 -20.83
CA VAL A 151 5.68 17.46 -20.47
C VAL A 151 4.86 18.11 -21.57
N LEU A 152 3.86 17.39 -22.07
CA LEU A 152 2.87 17.89 -23.03
C LEU A 152 1.61 18.34 -22.30
N GLU A 153 1.12 17.50 -21.37
CA GLU A 153 -0.06 17.76 -20.55
C GLU A 153 0.17 17.16 -19.15
N CYS A 154 -0.36 17.81 -18.10
CA CYS A 154 -0.30 17.30 -16.73
C CYS A 154 -1.65 17.52 -16.04
N SER A 155 -2.09 16.51 -15.29
CA SER A 155 -3.25 16.51 -14.41
C SER A 155 -2.86 15.96 -13.03
N ASP A 156 -3.78 16.00 -12.07
CA ASP A 156 -3.55 15.46 -10.72
C ASP A 156 -3.21 13.97 -10.73
N THR A 157 -3.62 13.22 -11.76
CA THR A 157 -3.49 11.75 -11.80
C THR A 157 -2.57 11.24 -12.91
N SER A 158 -2.27 12.05 -13.93
CA SER A 158 -1.45 11.61 -15.06
C SER A 158 -0.70 12.73 -15.76
N ILE A 159 0.39 12.34 -16.39
CA ILE A 159 1.27 13.18 -17.19
C ILE A 159 1.38 12.56 -18.59
N LEU A 160 1.14 13.37 -19.62
CA LEU A 160 1.47 13.02 -20.99
C LEU A 160 2.82 13.69 -21.31
N ALA A 161 3.80 12.90 -21.73
CA ALA A 161 5.14 13.41 -22.02
C ALA A 161 5.75 12.79 -23.28
N GLU A 162 6.62 13.53 -23.95
CA GLU A 162 7.41 13.09 -25.10
C GLU A 162 8.87 12.89 -24.66
N PRO A 163 9.49 11.72 -24.87
CA PRO A 163 10.89 11.51 -24.51
C PRO A 163 11.82 12.48 -25.25
N VAL A 164 12.90 12.92 -24.59
CA VAL A 164 13.89 13.76 -25.25
C VAL A 164 14.65 12.99 -26.34
N GLU A 165 15.15 13.70 -27.36
CA GLU A 165 15.93 13.09 -28.43
C GLU A 165 17.13 12.27 -27.90
N GLY A 166 17.29 11.06 -28.42
CA GLY A 166 18.40 10.16 -28.09
C GLY A 166 18.16 9.25 -26.89
N SER A 167 16.97 9.25 -26.28
CA SER A 167 16.59 8.22 -25.30
C SER A 167 16.19 6.91 -25.99
N LEU A 168 16.36 5.78 -25.29
CA LEU A 168 15.91 4.47 -25.78
C LEU A 168 14.38 4.37 -25.80
N GLU A 169 13.72 5.13 -24.93
CA GLU A 169 12.27 5.21 -24.82
C GLU A 169 11.67 5.87 -26.07
N LEU A 170 12.38 6.83 -26.68
CA LEU A 170 11.94 7.46 -27.93
C LEU A 170 11.90 6.46 -29.10
N ASP A 171 12.81 5.48 -29.10
CA ASP A 171 12.79 4.39 -30.09
C ASP A 171 11.57 3.47 -29.90
N SER A 172 11.00 3.43 -28.69
CA SER A 172 9.82 2.64 -28.36
C SER A 172 8.53 3.40 -28.68
N ALA A 173 8.40 4.66 -28.27
CA ALA A 173 7.24 5.51 -28.56
C ALA A 173 7.54 7.01 -28.49
N GLY A 174 6.84 7.79 -29.30
CA GLY A 174 6.95 9.27 -29.27
C GLY A 174 6.20 9.95 -28.13
N GLN A 175 5.28 9.25 -27.46
CA GLN A 175 4.51 9.79 -26.34
C GLN A 175 4.25 8.72 -25.30
N PHE A 176 4.34 9.10 -24.04
CA PHE A 176 4.09 8.25 -22.88
C PHE A 176 3.01 8.84 -21.99
N HIS A 177 2.06 8.01 -21.58
CA HIS A 177 1.12 8.28 -20.52
C HIS A 177 1.68 7.72 -19.21
N ILE A 178 2.01 8.62 -18.28
CA ILE A 178 2.73 8.33 -17.03
C ILE A 178 1.80 8.65 -15.86
N PRO A 179 1.65 7.78 -14.86
CA PRO A 179 0.89 8.10 -13.64
C PRO A 179 1.56 9.23 -12.86
N ASN A 180 0.79 10.22 -12.42
CA ASN A 180 1.28 11.31 -11.57
C ASN A 180 1.30 10.87 -10.10
N ILE A 181 2.20 9.95 -9.76
CA ILE A 181 2.29 9.30 -8.44
C ILE A 181 2.55 10.28 -7.29
N GLU A 182 3.15 11.45 -7.57
CA GLU A 182 3.46 12.48 -6.58
C GLU A 182 2.43 13.63 -6.58
N GLY A 183 1.46 13.64 -7.50
CA GLY A 183 0.52 14.75 -7.67
C GLY A 183 1.23 16.08 -8.02
N THR A 184 2.40 16.01 -8.65
CA THR A 184 3.25 17.17 -8.89
C THR A 184 2.61 18.09 -9.93
N GLN A 185 2.55 19.40 -9.62
CA GLN A 185 2.07 20.41 -10.56
C GLN A 185 3.17 20.76 -11.57
N LEU A 186 3.01 20.24 -12.79
CA LEU A 186 3.89 20.48 -13.93
C LEU A 186 3.15 21.27 -15.00
N GLN A 187 3.89 22.02 -15.82
CA GLN A 187 3.34 22.74 -16.97
C GLN A 187 3.90 22.18 -18.28
N ALA A 188 3.15 22.39 -19.37
CA ALA A 188 3.61 22.01 -20.70
C ALA A 188 4.95 22.69 -21.02
N GLY A 189 5.91 21.91 -21.52
CA GLY A 189 7.27 22.33 -21.82
C GLY A 189 8.28 22.16 -20.68
N ASP A 190 7.84 21.74 -19.49
CA ASP A 190 8.78 21.32 -18.43
C ASP A 190 9.53 20.06 -18.88
N VAL A 191 10.80 19.95 -18.49
CA VAL A 191 11.59 18.73 -18.68
C VAL A 191 11.65 18.00 -17.36
N ILE A 192 11.17 16.76 -17.36
CA ILE A 192 11.16 15.84 -16.22
C ILE A 192 12.09 14.67 -16.47
N GLU A 193 12.67 14.12 -15.42
CA GLU A 193 13.34 12.82 -15.41
C GLU A 193 12.44 11.82 -14.69
N ILE A 194 12.18 10.70 -15.35
CA ILE A 194 11.29 9.64 -14.86
C ILE A 194 12.14 8.44 -14.50
N ALA A 195 12.00 7.94 -13.28
CA ALA A 195 12.59 6.69 -12.82
C ALA A 195 11.54 5.58 -12.83
N TYR A 196 11.82 4.46 -13.49
CA TYR A 196 10.87 3.36 -13.64
C TYR A 196 11.56 1.99 -13.68
N ASP A 197 10.78 0.92 -13.68
CA ASP A 197 11.23 -0.48 -13.67
C ASP A 197 11.89 -0.98 -14.97
N GLY A 198 11.90 -0.17 -16.04
CA GLY A 198 12.42 -0.54 -17.36
C GLY A 198 11.39 -1.22 -18.28
N SER A 199 10.15 -1.45 -17.81
CA SER A 199 9.09 -2.06 -18.60
C SER A 199 8.33 -1.01 -19.41
N ILE A 200 8.09 -1.29 -20.70
CA ILE A 200 7.29 -0.44 -21.59
C ILE A 200 6.15 -1.26 -22.18
N MET A 201 4.92 -0.76 -22.05
CA MET A 201 3.76 -1.25 -22.77
C MET A 201 3.55 -0.41 -24.03
N GLU A 202 3.86 -1.00 -25.19
CA GLU A 202 3.81 -0.37 -26.53
C GLU A 202 2.37 -0.11 -27.02
N THR A 203 1.65 0.75 -26.29
CA THR A 203 0.37 1.35 -26.69
C THR A 203 0.61 2.76 -27.26
N TYR A 204 -0.45 3.48 -27.65
CA TYR A 204 -0.30 4.86 -28.12
C TYR A 204 -1.32 5.81 -27.47
N PRO A 205 -0.89 6.71 -26.56
CA PRO A 205 0.47 6.84 -25.99
C PRO A 205 0.94 5.57 -25.28
N ALA A 206 2.25 5.30 -25.25
CA ALA A 206 2.81 4.15 -24.54
C ALA A 206 2.68 4.32 -23.03
N GLN A 207 2.77 3.23 -22.28
CA GLN A 207 2.74 3.25 -20.82
C GLN A 207 4.02 2.65 -20.27
N LEU A 208 4.45 3.16 -19.12
CA LEU A 208 5.54 2.55 -18.35
C LEU A 208 4.97 1.46 -17.43
N GLY A 209 5.83 0.55 -16.98
CA GLY A 209 5.53 -0.32 -15.85
C GLY A 209 5.45 0.47 -14.55
N GLU A 210 6.15 -0.01 -13.52
CA GLU A 210 6.18 0.69 -12.24
C GLU A 210 7.05 1.95 -12.32
N VAL A 211 6.43 3.11 -12.06
CA VAL A 211 7.12 4.40 -11.97
C VAL A 211 7.47 4.66 -10.50
N TYR A 212 8.74 4.95 -10.23
CA TYR A 212 9.26 5.15 -8.89
C TYR A 212 9.33 6.62 -8.48
N SER A 213 9.68 7.52 -9.41
CA SER A 213 9.74 8.97 -9.13
C SER A 213 9.70 9.82 -10.39
N ILE A 214 9.30 11.08 -10.24
CA ILE A 214 9.26 12.07 -11.33
C ILE A 214 9.92 13.37 -10.86
N THR A 215 11.12 13.67 -11.36
CA THR A 215 11.89 14.84 -10.94
C THR A 215 11.87 15.95 -11.99
N LEU A 216 11.47 17.16 -11.62
CA LEU A 216 11.59 18.33 -12.49
C LEU A 216 13.07 18.72 -12.68
N ILE A 217 13.57 18.61 -13.92
CA ILE A 217 14.95 18.97 -14.28
C ILE A 217 15.04 20.40 -14.76
N LYS A 218 14.05 20.85 -15.53
CA LYS A 218 14.03 22.20 -16.10
C LYS A 218 12.61 22.69 -16.29
N GLN A 219 12.35 23.87 -15.75
CA GLN A 219 11.08 24.56 -15.95
C GLN A 219 10.99 25.14 -17.37
N ALA A 220 9.82 25.03 -17.99
CA ALA A 220 9.51 25.74 -19.22
C ALA A 220 9.76 27.23 -18.99
N LYS A 221 10.43 27.89 -19.95
CA LYS A 221 10.52 29.34 -19.90
C LYS A 221 9.11 29.89 -20.02
N ALA A 222 8.68 30.68 -19.05
CA ALA A 222 7.48 31.49 -19.22
C ALA A 222 7.69 32.34 -20.48
N ASP A 223 6.91 32.08 -21.53
CA ASP A 223 6.83 32.97 -22.67
C ASP A 223 6.32 34.31 -22.14
N SER A 224 7.24 35.23 -21.84
CA SER A 224 6.88 36.63 -21.67
C SER A 224 6.52 37.16 -23.05
N MET A 225 5.30 36.89 -23.50
CA MET A 225 4.60 37.72 -24.47
C MET A 225 4.31 39.08 -23.83
N ARG A 226 5.38 39.87 -23.67
CA ARG A 226 5.39 41.33 -23.65
C ARG A 226 6.61 41.78 -24.43
N ASP A 227 6.62 41.42 -25.71
CA ASP A 227 7.35 42.23 -26.67
C ASP A 227 6.45 42.37 -27.89
N LYS A 228 6.21 43.62 -28.30
CA LYS A 228 5.34 44.09 -29.39
C LYS A 228 3.86 44.35 -29.04
N ILE A 229 3.61 45.43 -28.30
CA ILE A 229 2.66 46.44 -28.80
C ILE A 229 3.45 47.75 -28.91
N GLU A 230 3.45 48.24 -30.14
CA GLU A 230 3.83 49.53 -30.74
C GLU A 230 4.29 50.69 -29.85
#